data_AF-A0A450V5H9-F1
#
_entry.id   AF-A0A450V5H9-F1
#
_cell.length_a   1.000
_cell.length_b   1.000
_cell.length_c   1.000
_cell.angle_alpha   90.00
_cell.angle_beta   90.00
_cell.angle_gamma   90.00
#
_symmetry.space_group_name_H-M   'P 1'
#
loop_
_entity.id
_entity.type
_entity.pdbx_description
1 polymer ?
#
loop_
_entity_poly.entity_id
_entity_poly.type
_entity_poly.pdbx_seq_one_letter_code
_entity_poly.pdbx_strand_id
1 'polypeptide(L)'
;MANFYPQIFLKSQKINTFNRLQNHIDGFGLTNRLRAFNVATKELTGERRQEAGYFILFLDLDKKIITCRRFKRDQLSKAAEYSSDEEEKCENEENKDLVMISANSIKDLKKAYPNYFADTQVFERNLRRVYEHYGKKYPVK
;
A
#
# COMPACT_ATOMS: atom_id res chain seq x y z
N MET A 1 20.92 -31.87 -35.44
CA MET A 1 21.53 -31.58 -34.13
C MET A 1 20.46 -30.93 -33.27
N ALA A 2 20.05 -31.58 -32.18
CA ALA A 2 18.99 -31.09 -31.32
C ALA A 2 19.50 -29.90 -30.47
N ASN A 3 18.79 -28.77 -30.53
CA ASN A 3 19.05 -27.60 -29.70
C ASN A 3 18.87 -27.96 -28.22
N PHE A 4 19.96 -28.32 -27.56
CA PHE A 4 19.95 -28.80 -26.17
C PHE A 4 20.15 -27.64 -25.18
N TYR A 5 19.42 -26.53 -25.32
CA TYR A 5 19.26 -25.55 -24.23
C TYR A 5 17.92 -24.82 -24.35
N PRO A 6 16.97 -25.06 -23.42
CA PRO A 6 16.34 -23.87 -22.79
C PRO A 6 15.84 -24.03 -21.33
N GLN A 7 15.84 -25.21 -20.71
CA GLN A 7 15.18 -25.35 -19.39
C GLN A 7 16.01 -24.85 -18.20
N ILE A 8 17.33 -25.03 -18.22
CA ILE A 8 18.22 -24.64 -17.11
C ILE A 8 18.34 -23.10 -17.02
N PHE A 9 18.45 -22.42 -18.16
CA PHE A 9 18.55 -20.96 -18.25
C PHE A 9 17.25 -20.26 -17.84
N LEU A 10 16.09 -20.79 -18.25
CA LEU A 10 14.78 -20.29 -17.79
C LEU A 10 14.56 -20.53 -16.30
N LYS A 11 15.11 -21.63 -15.75
CA LYS A 11 15.05 -21.93 -14.31
C LYS A 11 15.92 -20.97 -13.50
N SER A 12 17.14 -20.66 -13.94
CA SER A 12 18.03 -19.72 -13.25
C SER A 12 17.53 -18.27 -13.30
N GLN A 13 16.95 -17.84 -14.43
CA GLN A 13 16.28 -16.54 -14.55
C GLN A 13 15.10 -16.43 -13.58
N LYS A 14 14.23 -17.45 -13.50
CA LYS A 14 13.09 -17.47 -12.56
C LYS A 14 13.51 -17.44 -11.09
N ILE A 15 14.59 -18.14 -10.73
CA ILE A 15 15.18 -18.09 -9.37
C ILE A 15 15.67 -16.68 -9.05
N ASN A 16 16.38 -16.06 -9.99
CA ASN A 16 16.91 -14.71 -9.81
C ASN A 16 15.78 -13.68 -9.61
N THR A 17 14.71 -13.76 -10.41
CA THR A 17 13.55 -12.89 -10.26
C THR A 17 12.85 -13.07 -8.91
N PHE A 18 12.65 -14.32 -8.46
CA PHE A 18 12.01 -14.59 -7.17
C PHE A 18 12.83 -14.07 -5.99
N ASN A 19 14.15 -14.31 -5.98
CA ASN A 19 15.03 -13.82 -4.90
C ASN A 19 15.09 -12.29 -4.89
N ARG A 20 15.14 -11.64 -6.06
CA ARG A 20 15.09 -10.17 -6.15
C ARG A 20 13.77 -9.62 -5.62
N LEU A 21 12.65 -10.23 -5.99
CA LEU A 21 11.34 -9.86 -5.48
C LEU A 21 11.30 -9.98 -3.95
N GLN A 22 11.85 -11.07 -3.39
CA GLN A 22 11.92 -11.26 -1.95
C GLN A 22 12.76 -10.19 -1.26
N ASN A 23 13.96 -9.90 -1.77
CA ASN A 23 14.80 -8.86 -1.22
C ASN A 23 14.13 -7.48 -1.23
N HIS A 24 13.36 -7.16 -2.27
CA HIS A 24 12.58 -5.92 -2.31
C HIS A 24 11.45 -5.92 -1.28
N ILE A 25 10.70 -7.02 -1.16
CA ILE A 25 9.60 -7.14 -0.19
C ILE A 25 10.11 -6.97 1.25
N ASP A 26 11.22 -7.63 1.57
CA ASP A 26 11.84 -7.58 2.88
C ASP A 26 12.46 -6.20 3.14
N GLY A 27 13.20 -5.66 2.16
CA GLY A 27 13.83 -4.34 2.25
C GLY A 27 12.83 -3.19 2.41
N PHE A 28 11.65 -3.28 1.80
CA PHE A 28 10.58 -2.29 1.98
C PHE A 28 9.71 -2.52 3.22
N GLY A 29 9.92 -3.62 3.95
CA GLY A 29 9.04 -4.02 5.05
C GLY A 29 7.58 -4.16 4.59
N LEU A 30 7.35 -4.55 3.34
CA LEU A 30 6.07 -4.42 2.64
C LEU A 30 4.92 -5.08 3.41
N THR A 31 5.17 -6.24 4.01
CA THR A 31 4.19 -6.98 4.81
C THR A 31 3.71 -6.19 6.04
N ASN A 32 4.61 -5.48 6.72
CA ASN A 32 4.28 -4.64 7.86
C ASN A 32 3.47 -3.43 7.43
N ARG A 33 3.87 -2.80 6.31
CA ARG A 33 3.13 -1.68 5.71
C ARG A 33 1.69 -2.11 5.34
N LEU A 34 1.54 -3.21 4.61
CA LEU A 34 0.24 -3.77 4.21
C LEU A 34 -0.67 -4.11 5.41
N ARG A 35 -0.10 -4.55 6.54
CA ARG A 35 -0.85 -4.81 7.77
C ARG A 35 -1.30 -3.53 8.48
N ALA A 36 -0.44 -2.51 8.53
CA ALA A 36 -0.82 -1.19 9.07
C ALA A 36 -2.01 -0.60 8.30
N PHE A 37 -2.01 -0.69 6.96
CA PHE A 37 -3.16 -0.31 6.13
C PHE A 37 -4.45 -1.04 6.51
N ASN A 38 -4.41 -2.37 6.71
CA ASN A 38 -5.58 -3.16 7.09
C ASN A 38 -6.24 -2.72 8.41
N VAL A 39 -5.44 -2.41 9.43
CA VAL A 39 -5.95 -2.05 10.77
C VAL A 39 -6.59 -0.67 10.72
N ALA A 40 -5.86 0.29 10.19
CA ALA A 40 -6.26 1.68 10.25
C ALA A 40 -7.50 2.00 9.41
N THR A 41 -7.74 1.27 8.33
CA THR A 41 -8.94 1.48 7.52
C THR A 41 -10.23 1.15 8.27
N LYS A 42 -10.22 0.17 9.18
CA LYS A 42 -11.42 -0.22 9.94
C LYS A 42 -11.94 0.95 10.78
N GLU A 43 -11.05 1.71 11.39
CA GLU A 43 -11.37 2.90 12.19
C GLU A 43 -12.07 3.99 11.35
N LEU A 44 -11.67 4.16 10.08
CA LEU A 44 -12.26 5.15 9.18
C LEU A 44 -13.68 4.81 8.69
N THR A 45 -14.13 3.57 8.85
CA THR A 45 -15.44 3.10 8.37
C THR A 45 -16.59 3.29 9.36
N GLY A 46 -16.31 3.69 10.61
CA GLY A 46 -17.31 3.90 11.65
C GLY A 46 -18.06 5.25 11.58
N GLU A 47 -17.58 6.21 10.79
CA GLU A 47 -18.09 7.59 10.84
C GLU A 47 -19.19 7.90 9.80
N ARG A 48 -20.16 8.72 10.22
CA ARG A 48 -21.40 9.06 9.51
C ARG A 48 -21.14 9.61 8.09
N ARG A 49 -22.12 9.39 7.20
CA ARG A 49 -22.25 9.96 5.84
C ARG A 49 -22.24 11.50 5.90
N GLN A 50 -21.07 12.10 5.93
CA GLN A 50 -20.92 13.53 5.65
C GLN A 50 -20.32 13.67 4.25
N GLU A 51 -20.98 14.49 3.43
CA GLU A 51 -20.47 14.89 2.14
C GLU A 51 -19.17 15.67 2.36
N ALA A 52 -18.10 15.23 1.70
CA ALA A 52 -16.83 15.92 1.66
C ALA A 52 -16.46 16.16 0.19
N GLY A 53 -15.57 17.11 -0.05
CA GLY A 53 -14.96 17.34 -1.37
C GLY A 53 -13.53 16.81 -1.45
N TYR A 54 -12.84 16.82 -0.31
CA TYR A 54 -11.44 16.40 -0.20
C TYR A 54 -11.21 15.59 1.08
N PHE A 55 -10.35 14.60 0.95
CA PHE A 55 -9.88 13.71 2.00
C PHE A 55 -8.36 13.78 2.03
N ILE A 56 -7.79 13.96 3.22
CA ILE A 56 -6.36 13.86 3.44
C ILE A 56 -6.14 12.65 4.32
N LEU A 57 -5.47 11.65 3.77
CA LEU A 57 -5.10 10.42 4.47
C LEU A 57 -3.66 10.57 4.94
N PHE A 58 -3.46 10.35 6.22
CA PHE A 58 -2.14 10.39 6.84
C PHE A 58 -1.82 9.05 7.45
N LEU A 59 -0.78 8.39 6.95
CA LEU A 59 -0.27 7.12 7.43
C LEU A 59 0.93 7.36 8.36
N ASP A 60 0.90 6.71 9.52
CA ASP A 60 2.02 6.64 10.44
C ASP A 60 2.31 5.15 10.70
N LEU A 61 3.36 4.63 10.05
CA LEU A 61 3.74 3.22 10.13
C LEU A 61 4.32 2.84 11.48
N ASP A 62 4.94 3.79 12.19
CA ASP A 62 5.49 3.58 13.53
C ASP A 62 4.35 3.32 14.52
N LYS A 63 3.28 4.10 14.43
CA LYS A 63 2.06 3.94 15.24
C LYS A 63 1.08 2.94 14.66
N LYS A 64 1.25 2.52 13.41
CA LYS A 64 0.35 1.63 12.65
C LYS A 64 -1.08 2.20 12.56
N ILE A 65 -1.18 3.51 12.35
CA ILE A 65 -2.47 4.22 12.23
C ILE A 65 -2.57 4.94 10.88
N ILE A 66 -3.81 5.15 10.44
CA ILE A 66 -4.18 6.05 9.35
C ILE A 66 -5.25 6.97 9.91
N THR A 67 -5.03 8.26 9.77
CA THR A 67 -6.04 9.27 10.07
C THR A 67 -6.59 9.85 8.79
N CYS A 68 -7.83 10.31 8.82
CA CYS A 68 -8.50 10.92 7.68
C CYS A 68 -9.04 12.27 8.09
N ARG A 69 -8.50 13.33 7.50
CA ARG A 69 -9.06 14.68 7.62
C ARG A 69 -9.93 14.97 6.42
N ARG A 70 -11.05 15.66 6.64
CA ARG A 70 -12.06 15.92 5.62
C ARG A 70 -12.27 17.41 5.44
N PHE A 71 -12.42 17.82 4.20
CA PHE A 71 -12.71 19.21 3.82
C PHE A 71 -13.88 19.22 2.84
N LYS A 72 -14.73 20.25 2.94
CA LYS A 72 -15.84 20.47 2.00
C LYS A 72 -15.30 20.90 0.63
N ARG A 73 -16.15 20.81 -0.41
CA ARG A 73 -15.76 21.15 -1.79
C ARG A 73 -15.30 22.61 -1.96
N ASP A 74 -15.87 23.52 -1.18
CA ASP A 74 -15.53 24.94 -1.14
C ASP A 74 -14.25 25.25 -0.33
N GLN A 75 -13.63 24.24 0.27
CA GLN A 75 -12.44 24.38 1.13
C GLN A 75 -11.15 23.91 0.47
N LEU A 76 -11.06 23.96 -0.86
CA LEU A 76 -9.87 23.52 -1.61
C LEU A 76 -8.58 24.18 -1.08
N SER A 77 -8.58 25.51 -0.91
CA SER A 77 -7.40 26.23 -0.43
C SER A 77 -6.95 25.76 0.96
N LYS A 78 -7.91 25.52 1.87
CA LYS A 78 -7.61 25.02 3.22
C LYS A 78 -7.08 23.58 3.20
N ALA A 79 -7.61 22.76 2.31
CA ALA A 79 -7.12 21.38 2.15
C ALA A 79 -5.69 21.37 1.59
N ALA A 80 -5.41 22.20 0.58
CA ALA A 80 -4.10 22.32 -0.01
C ALA A 80 -3.06 22.87 0.97
N GLU A 81 -3.39 23.93 1.71
CA GLU A 81 -2.54 24.48 2.78
C GLU A 81 -2.23 23.41 3.83
N TYR A 82 -3.25 22.72 4.33
CA TYR A 82 -3.04 21.63 5.29
C TYR A 82 -2.17 20.49 4.74
N SER A 83 -2.37 20.08 3.49
CA SER A 83 -1.56 19.03 2.85
C SER A 83 -0.09 19.45 2.80
N SER A 84 0.16 20.69 2.38
CA SER A 84 1.51 21.26 2.27
C SER A 84 2.21 21.32 3.63
N ASP A 85 1.52 21.81 4.66
CA ASP A 85 2.07 21.92 6.02
C ASP A 85 2.43 20.55 6.62
N GLU A 86 1.61 19.54 6.35
CA GLU A 86 1.86 18.18 6.86
C GLU A 86 2.91 17.43 6.03
N GLU A 87 3.00 17.68 4.72
CA GLU A 87 4.08 17.16 3.87
C GLU A 87 5.45 17.69 4.33
N GLU A 88 5.56 18.98 4.63
CA GLU A 88 6.80 19.59 5.15
C GLU A 88 7.24 18.94 6.47
N LYS A 89 6.29 18.65 7.37
CA LYS A 89 6.58 17.96 8.65
C LYS A 89 7.06 16.52 8.46
N CYS A 90 6.81 15.92 7.31
CA CYS A 90 7.08 14.51 7.03
C CYS A 90 8.15 14.30 5.96
N GLU A 91 8.76 15.37 5.43
CA GLU A 91 9.65 15.33 4.27
C GLU A 91 10.82 14.34 4.42
N ASN A 92 11.26 14.07 5.65
CA ASN A 92 12.37 13.16 5.97
C ASN A 92 11.95 11.91 6.75
N GLU A 93 10.66 11.60 6.80
CA GLU A 93 10.10 10.52 7.62
C GLU A 93 9.65 9.35 6.73
N GLU A 94 10.54 8.37 6.49
CA GLU A 94 10.28 7.22 5.60
C GLU A 94 9.10 6.32 6.01
N ASN A 95 8.64 6.49 7.26
CA ASN A 95 7.54 5.75 7.86
C ASN A 95 6.22 6.54 7.89
N LYS A 96 6.21 7.77 7.37
CA LYS A 96 5.00 8.59 7.24
C LYS A 96 4.69 8.83 5.78
N ASP A 97 3.41 8.82 5.45
CA ASP A 97 2.94 9.05 4.09
C ASP A 97 1.65 9.86 4.13
N LEU A 98 1.52 10.84 3.22
CA LEU A 98 0.36 11.72 3.14
C LEU A 98 -0.17 11.73 1.72
N VAL A 99 -1.49 11.61 1.59
CA VAL A 99 -2.15 11.77 0.29
C VAL A 99 -3.43 12.59 0.42
N MET A 100 -3.58 13.58 -0.45
CA MET A 100 -4.82 14.33 -0.63
C MET A 100 -5.60 13.80 -1.84
N ILE A 101 -6.90 13.55 -1.67
CA ILE A 101 -7.77 12.94 -2.67
C ILE A 101 -9.09 13.70 -2.74
N SER A 102 -9.58 13.99 -3.95
CA SER A 102 -10.94 14.48 -4.14
C SER A 102 -11.93 13.33 -4.28
N ALA A 103 -12.97 13.33 -3.46
CA ALA A 103 -14.08 12.37 -3.54
C ALA A 103 -15.32 12.96 -2.86
N ASN A 104 -16.51 12.43 -3.20
CA ASN A 104 -17.78 12.93 -2.67
C ASN A 104 -18.14 12.33 -1.30
N SER A 105 -17.61 11.14 -1.00
CA SER A 105 -17.84 10.43 0.25
C SER A 105 -16.72 9.43 0.52
N ILE A 106 -16.58 8.99 1.78
CA ILE A 106 -15.67 7.89 2.16
C ILE A 106 -16.01 6.61 1.36
N LYS A 107 -17.29 6.39 1.08
CA LYS A 107 -17.75 5.22 0.32
C LYS A 107 -17.24 5.26 -1.13
N ASP A 108 -17.33 6.42 -1.77
CA ASP A 108 -16.83 6.60 -3.14
C ASP A 108 -15.31 6.50 -3.19
N LEU A 109 -14.63 7.10 -2.19
CA LEU A 109 -13.19 6.98 -2.02
C LEU A 109 -12.75 5.52 -1.89
N LYS A 110 -13.41 4.74 -1.03
CA LYS A 110 -13.15 3.30 -0.84
C LYS A 110 -13.40 2.48 -2.11
N LYS A 111 -14.41 2.85 -2.92
CA LYS A 111 -14.74 2.16 -4.17
C LYS A 111 -13.71 2.46 -5.26
N ALA A 112 -13.29 3.72 -5.39
CA ALA A 112 -12.35 4.15 -6.41
C ALA A 112 -10.90 3.73 -6.08
N TYR A 113 -10.56 3.70 -4.79
CA TYR A 113 -9.20 3.45 -4.31
C TYR A 113 -9.19 2.38 -3.21
N PRO A 114 -9.53 1.11 -3.53
CA PRO A 114 -9.62 0.03 -2.56
C PRO A 114 -8.27 -0.35 -1.92
N ASN A 115 -7.15 0.07 -2.51
CA ASN A 115 -5.80 -0.12 -1.99
C ASN A 115 -5.55 0.63 -0.66
N TYR A 116 -5.96 1.90 -0.56
CA TYR A 116 -5.86 2.68 0.68
C TYR A 116 -6.84 2.22 1.76
N PHE A 117 -7.91 1.54 1.33
CA PHE A 117 -8.94 1.00 2.20
C PHE A 117 -8.83 -0.51 2.44
N ALA A 118 -7.67 -1.04 2.08
CA ALA A 118 -7.18 -2.34 2.46
C ALA A 118 -8.13 -3.51 2.14
N ASP A 119 -8.23 -3.84 0.85
CA ASP A 119 -8.21 -5.26 0.46
C ASP A 119 -6.76 -5.74 0.24
N THR A 120 -5.83 -5.29 1.11
CA THR A 120 -4.44 -5.77 1.07
C THR A 120 -4.34 -7.24 1.51
N GLN A 121 -5.40 -7.80 2.11
CA GLN A 121 -5.52 -9.23 2.39
C GLN A 121 -5.51 -10.08 1.11
N VAL A 122 -6.19 -9.64 0.05
CA VAL A 122 -6.11 -10.33 -1.26
C VAL A 122 -4.69 -10.29 -1.80
N PHE A 123 -4.02 -9.14 -1.72
CA PHE A 123 -2.64 -8.98 -2.16
C PHE A 123 -1.68 -9.84 -1.34
N GLU A 124 -1.69 -9.74 0.00
CA GLU A 124 -0.88 -10.55 0.93
C GLU A 124 -1.12 -12.05 0.70
N ARG A 125 -2.37 -12.47 0.53
CA ARG A 125 -2.73 -13.87 0.27
C ARG A 125 -2.18 -14.36 -1.07
N ASN A 126 -2.31 -13.56 -2.13
CA ASN A 126 -1.77 -13.93 -3.44
C ASN A 126 -0.24 -13.94 -3.43
N LEU A 127 0.38 -12.99 -2.74
CA LEU A 127 1.82 -12.97 -2.52
C LEU A 127 2.28 -14.23 -1.80
N ARG A 128 1.61 -14.60 -0.71
CA ARG A 128 1.89 -15.86 0.02
C ARG A 128 1.77 -17.09 -0.87
N ARG A 129 0.76 -17.16 -1.74
CA ARG A 129 0.61 -18.27 -2.71
C ARG A 129 1.79 -18.35 -3.68
N VAL A 130 2.31 -17.21 -4.14
CA VAL A 130 3.53 -17.17 -4.96
C VAL A 130 4.71 -17.74 -4.17
N TYR A 131 4.88 -17.35 -2.90
CA TYR A 131 5.92 -17.92 -2.02
C TYR A 131 5.74 -19.41 -1.74
N GLU A 132 4.53 -19.89 -1.47
CA GLU A 132 4.28 -21.31 -1.23
C GLU A 132 4.62 -22.15 -2.46
N HIS A 133 4.32 -21.63 -3.66
CA HIS A 133 4.60 -22.31 -4.93
C HIS A 133 6.09 -22.29 -5.30
N TYR A 134 6.79 -21.17 -5.09
CA TYR A 134 8.17 -20.99 -5.53
C TYR A 134 9.22 -21.14 -4.43
N GLY A 135 8.90 -20.80 -3.18
CA GLY A 135 9.80 -20.90 -2.01
C GLY A 135 10.13 -22.34 -1.62
N LYS A 136 9.22 -23.30 -1.82
CA LYS A 136 9.52 -24.74 -1.69
C LYS A 136 10.40 -25.26 -2.83
N LYS A 137 10.34 -24.61 -3.99
CA LYS A 137 11.04 -25.02 -5.22
C LYS A 137 12.46 -24.43 -5.29
N TYR A 138 12.70 -23.32 -4.61
CA TYR A 138 13.94 -22.55 -4.59
C TYR A 138 14.22 -22.00 -3.18
N PRO A 139 14.66 -22.85 -2.23
CA PRO A 139 15.02 -22.38 -0.91
C PRO A 139 16.20 -21.40 -1.00
N VAL A 140 16.06 -20.24 -0.36
CA VAL A 140 17.17 -19.30 -0.14
C VAL A 140 18.15 -19.99 0.80
N LYS A 141 19.42 -20.09 0.39
CA LYS A 141 20.50 -20.64 1.22
C LYS A 141 20.92 -19.64 2.28
#